data_AF-A0A8X7UYQ2-F1
#
_entry.id   AF-A0A8X7UYQ2-F1
#
_cell.length_a   1.000
_cell.length_b   1.000
_cell.length_c   1.000
_cell.angle_alpha   90.00
_cell.angle_beta   90.00
_cell.angle_gamma   90.00
#
_symmetry.space_group_name_H-M   'P 1'
#
loop_
_entity.id
_entity.type
_entity.pdbx_description
1 polymer ?
#
loop_
_entity_poly.entity_id
_entity_poly.type
_entity_poly.pdbx_seq_one_letter_code
_entity_poly.pdbx_strand_id
1 'polypeptide(L)'
;MTTRMAGFGEEESGISDSEIIEGFLRPKIEGEAVAIPGLIVELGEELYTREPWLLPQTAHPILNPREWLYLGKPNRNNFGVDHEGCWVRIGSAILIRSEETDEIIGGTS
;
A
#
# COMPACT_ATOMS: atom_id res chain seq x y z
N MET A 1 9.80 -31.45 -6.55
CA MET A 1 9.39 -30.64 -7.71
C MET A 1 7.87 -30.61 -7.71
N THR A 2 7.28 -29.48 -7.31
CA THR A 2 5.83 -29.33 -7.24
C THR A 2 5.43 -28.29 -8.26
N THR A 3 4.71 -28.74 -9.29
CA THR A 3 4.16 -27.91 -10.37
C THR A 3 3.17 -26.91 -9.78
N ARG A 4 3.51 -25.61 -9.80
CA ARG A 4 2.54 -24.54 -9.56
C ARG A 4 1.68 -24.42 -10.80
N MET A 5 0.38 -24.69 -10.65
CA MET A 5 -0.62 -24.42 -11.68
C MET A 5 -0.67 -22.92 -11.89
N ALA A 6 -0.36 -22.48 -13.12
CA ALA A 6 -0.51 -21.10 -13.53
C ALA A 6 -2.00 -20.73 -13.47
N GLY A 7 -2.39 -19.98 -12.45
CA GLY A 7 -3.62 -19.19 -12.45
C GLY A 7 -3.48 -18.06 -13.47
N PHE A 8 -4.59 -17.67 -14.09
CA PHE A 8 -4.69 -16.58 -15.06
C PHE A 8 -3.79 -15.40 -14.69
N GLY A 9 -2.91 -15.00 -15.61
CA GLY A 9 -1.84 -14.01 -15.37
C GLY A 9 -2.36 -12.69 -14.82
N GLU A 10 -2.32 -12.57 -13.50
CA GLU A 10 -2.31 -11.29 -12.81
C GLU A 10 -0.85 -10.84 -12.85
N GLU A 11 -0.56 -9.75 -13.56
CA GLU A 11 0.77 -9.16 -13.54
C GLU A 11 1.05 -8.74 -12.09
N GLU A 12 1.96 -9.43 -11.39
CA GLU A 12 2.30 -9.05 -10.03
C GLU A 12 2.98 -7.67 -10.04
N SER A 13 2.68 -6.83 -9.04
CA SER A 13 3.43 -5.61 -8.83
C SER A 13 4.90 -5.96 -8.62
N GLY A 14 5.78 -5.23 -9.30
CA GLY A 14 7.23 -5.42 -9.21
C GLY A 14 7.85 -4.83 -7.94
N ILE A 15 7.06 -4.63 -6.89
CA ILE A 15 7.48 -4.09 -5.60
C ILE A 15 6.90 -4.93 -4.46
N SER A 16 7.75 -5.25 -3.48
CA SER A 16 7.39 -5.99 -2.28
C SER A 16 6.87 -5.09 -1.15
N ASP A 17 6.19 -5.69 -0.16
CA ASP A 17 5.75 -4.99 1.06
C ASP A 17 6.94 -4.35 1.82
N SER A 18 8.08 -5.05 1.87
CA SER A 18 9.31 -4.53 2.47
C SER A 18 9.86 -3.33 1.70
N GLU A 19 9.86 -3.36 0.38
CA GLU A 19 10.31 -2.23 -0.45
C GLU A 19 9.39 -1.01 -0.31
N ILE A 20 8.08 -1.21 -0.12
CA ILE A 20 7.15 -0.11 0.21
C ILE A 20 7.55 0.53 1.55
N ILE A 21 7.91 -0.27 2.55
CA ILE A 21 8.31 0.27 3.85
C ILE A 21 9.68 0.96 3.76
N GLU A 22 10.69 0.27 3.26
CA GLU A 22 12.09 0.73 3.32
C GLU A 22 12.41 1.78 2.25
N GLY A 23 11.81 1.66 1.06
CA GLY A 23 12.03 2.60 -0.05
C GLY A 23 11.13 3.83 -0.02
N PHE A 24 10.02 3.79 0.72
CA PHE A 24 9.09 4.92 0.81
C PHE A 24 8.74 5.32 2.25
N LEU A 25 8.12 4.47 3.06
CA LEU A 25 7.57 4.89 4.36
C LEU A 25 8.64 5.35 5.35
N ARG A 26 9.72 4.59 5.50
CA ARG A 26 10.84 4.92 6.41
C ARG A 26 11.51 6.24 5.99
N PRO A 27 11.97 6.42 4.74
CA PRO A 27 12.52 7.71 4.27
C PRO A 27 11.55 8.87 4.47
N LYS A 28 10.25 8.68 4.21
CA LYS A 28 9.22 9.72 4.39
C LYS A 28 9.10 10.17 5.85
N ILE A 29 9.19 9.24 6.81
CA ILE A 29 9.16 9.53 8.25
C ILE A 29 10.44 10.25 8.68
N GLU A 30 11.58 9.86 8.13
CA GLU A 30 12.90 10.43 8.45
C GLU A 30 13.16 11.79 7.76
N GLY A 31 12.29 12.19 6.83
CA GLY A 31 12.45 13.42 6.04
C GLY A 31 13.50 13.29 4.94
N GLU A 32 13.81 12.06 4.55
CA GLU A 32 14.77 11.73 3.51
C GLU A 32 14.10 11.64 2.12
N ALA A 33 14.93 11.55 1.07
CA ALA A 33 14.45 11.35 -0.28
C ALA A 33 13.90 9.93 -0.46
N VAL A 34 12.69 9.81 -1.01
CA VAL A 34 12.08 8.51 -1.34
C VAL A 34 12.78 7.89 -2.55
N ALA A 35 12.97 6.57 -2.54
CA ALA A 35 13.71 5.85 -3.57
C ALA A 35 12.99 5.87 -4.94
N ILE A 36 11.65 5.90 -4.93
CA ILE A 36 10.81 5.86 -6.14
C ILE A 36 9.82 7.03 -6.12
N PRO A 37 10.21 8.22 -6.60
CA PRO A 37 9.35 9.40 -6.64
C PRO A 37 8.09 9.15 -7.48
N GLY A 38 6.94 9.56 -6.97
CA GLY A 38 5.66 9.46 -7.69
C GLY A 38 4.98 8.08 -7.65
N LEU A 39 5.58 7.09 -6.97
CA LEU A 39 4.96 5.78 -6.77
C LEU A 39 3.71 5.84 -5.88
N ILE A 40 3.74 6.67 -4.82
CA ILE A 40 2.67 6.78 -3.82
C ILE A 40 2.09 8.18 -3.83
N VAL A 41 0.77 8.28 -3.92
CA VAL A 41 0.04 9.55 -3.91
C VAL A 41 -0.35 9.92 -2.47
N GLU A 42 0.02 11.11 -2.03
CA GLU A 42 -0.33 11.60 -0.69
C GLU A 42 -1.74 12.21 -0.68
N LEU A 43 -2.67 11.57 0.04
CA LEU A 43 -4.06 12.00 0.15
C LEU A 43 -4.43 12.45 1.57
N GLY A 44 -3.63 12.09 2.57
CA GLY A 44 -3.90 12.47 3.96
C GLY A 44 -5.27 11.95 4.42
N GLU A 45 -6.13 12.86 4.88
CA GLU A 45 -7.47 12.51 5.39
C GLU A 45 -8.43 12.12 4.26
N GLU A 46 -8.19 12.59 3.02
CA GLU A 46 -9.05 12.29 1.86
C GLU A 46 -9.09 10.81 1.50
N LEU A 47 -8.05 10.03 1.85
CA LEU A 47 -8.04 8.58 1.59
C LEU A 47 -9.22 7.88 2.28
N TYR A 48 -9.57 8.35 3.48
CA TYR A 48 -10.59 7.70 4.29
C TYR A 48 -11.97 8.31 4.07
N THR A 49 -12.05 9.57 3.62
CA THR A 49 -13.32 10.22 3.33
C THR A 49 -13.77 10.05 1.89
N ARG A 50 -12.92 9.71 0.92
CA ARG A 50 -13.36 9.60 -0.47
C ARG A 50 -13.82 8.20 -0.84
N GLU A 51 -14.83 8.12 -1.71
CA GLU A 51 -15.24 6.84 -2.31
C GLU A 51 -14.06 6.17 -3.04
N PRO A 52 -13.82 4.85 -2.84
CA PRO A 52 -12.64 4.18 -3.41
C PRO A 52 -12.52 4.30 -4.93
N TRP A 53 -13.65 4.26 -5.66
CA TRP A 53 -13.68 4.42 -7.11
C TRP A 53 -13.41 5.85 -7.59
N LEU A 54 -13.41 6.83 -6.70
CA LEU A 54 -13.06 8.21 -7.01
C LEU A 54 -11.59 8.53 -6.70
N LEU A 55 -10.81 7.62 -6.10
CA LEU A 55 -9.40 7.87 -5.77
C LEU A 55 -8.55 8.04 -7.05
N PRO A 56 -7.47 8.85 -7.02
CA PRO A 56 -6.63 9.09 -8.19
C PRO A 56 -5.91 7.84 -8.70
N GLN A 57 -6.23 7.41 -9.91
CA GLN A 57 -5.65 6.20 -10.52
C GLN A 57 -4.34 6.48 -11.27
N THR A 58 -3.31 6.93 -10.55
CA THR A 58 -1.99 7.21 -11.15
C THR A 58 -1.27 5.91 -11.51
N ALA A 59 -1.04 5.68 -12.81
CA ALA A 59 -0.26 4.52 -13.26
C ALA A 59 1.24 4.72 -12.99
N HIS A 60 1.90 3.72 -12.41
CA HIS A 60 3.35 3.67 -12.25
C HIS A 60 3.89 2.38 -12.87
N PRO A 61 5.00 2.39 -13.65
CA PRO A 61 5.49 1.21 -14.37
C PRO A 61 5.86 -0.01 -13.50
N ILE A 62 6.08 0.22 -12.21
CA ILE A 62 6.43 -0.84 -11.23
C ILE A 62 5.16 -1.51 -10.67
N LEU A 63 4.02 -0.81 -10.67
CA LEU A 63 2.78 -1.37 -10.16
C LEU A 63 2.07 -2.19 -11.23
N ASN A 64 1.28 -3.16 -10.77
CA ASN A 64 0.22 -3.74 -11.59
C ASN A 64 -0.67 -2.59 -12.12
N PRO A 65 -1.08 -2.61 -13.42
CA PRO A 65 -1.95 -1.58 -13.98
C PRO A 65 -3.30 -1.37 -13.27
N ARG A 66 -3.70 -2.28 -12.38
CA ARG A 66 -4.93 -2.28 -11.57
C ARG A 66 -4.66 -2.00 -10.10
N GLU A 67 -3.45 -1.61 -9.75
CA GLU A 67 -3.05 -1.32 -8.38
C GLU A 67 -2.60 0.15 -8.26
N TRP A 68 -2.95 0.74 -7.11
CA TRP A 68 -2.61 2.12 -6.78
C TRP A 68 -2.23 2.22 -5.31
N LEU A 69 -1.14 2.93 -5.02
CA LEU A 69 -0.64 3.12 -3.67
C LEU A 69 -0.90 4.56 -3.19
N TYR A 70 -1.41 4.67 -1.97
CA TYR A 70 -1.77 5.95 -1.36
C TYR A 70 -1.18 6.08 0.04
N LEU A 71 -0.71 7.27 0.39
CA LEU A 71 -0.38 7.63 1.77
C LEU A 71 -1.55 8.40 2.38
N GLY A 72 -2.24 7.75 3.32
CA GLY A 72 -3.32 8.35 4.08
C GLY A 72 -2.92 8.66 5.52
N LYS A 73 -3.67 9.56 6.15
CA LYS A 73 -3.60 9.86 7.58
C LYS A 73 -4.78 9.19 8.26
N PRO A 74 -4.59 8.07 8.98
CA PRO A 74 -5.69 7.34 9.58
C PRO A 74 -6.41 8.19 10.62
N ASN A 75 -7.73 8.29 10.49
CA ASN A 75 -8.59 8.80 11.55
C ASN A 75 -8.97 7.64 12.47
N ARG A 76 -8.39 7.59 13.67
CA ARG A 76 -8.61 6.51 14.66
C ARG A 76 -10.08 6.27 15.00
N ASN A 77 -10.96 7.24 14.72
CA ASN A 77 -12.36 7.19 15.10
C ASN A 77 -13.32 6.92 13.94
N ASN A 78 -12.87 6.92 12.67
CA ASN A 78 -13.75 6.74 11.52
C ASN A 78 -12.97 6.25 10.29
N PHE A 79 -13.23 5.01 9.88
CA PHE A 79 -12.96 4.53 8.53
C PHE A 79 -14.15 4.80 7.59
N GLY A 80 -14.93 5.85 7.88
CA GLY A 80 -16.16 6.15 7.15
C GLY A 80 -15.83 6.83 5.83
N VAL A 81 -16.34 6.26 4.74
CA VAL A 81 -16.36 6.88 3.42
C VAL A 81 -17.40 7.99 3.45
N ASP A 82 -17.17 9.10 2.76
CA ASP A 82 -18.10 10.23 2.64
C ASP A 82 -19.34 9.77 1.88
N HIS A 83 -20.28 9.20 2.65
CA HIS A 83 -21.74 9.07 2.46
C HIS A 83 -22.29 7.65 2.70
N GLU A 84 -21.79 6.58 2.07
CA GLU A 84 -22.52 5.27 2.04
C GLU A 84 -21.75 4.03 2.54
N GLY A 85 -20.49 4.16 2.96
CA GLY A 85 -19.65 3.00 3.27
C GLY A 85 -18.65 3.19 4.40
N CYS A 86 -18.00 2.10 4.79
CA CYS A 86 -16.84 2.13 5.67
C CYS A 86 -15.78 1.11 5.23
N TRP A 87 -14.51 1.42 5.48
CA TRP A 87 -13.47 0.40 5.37
C TRP A 87 -13.61 -0.58 6.54
N VAL A 88 -13.77 -1.85 6.19
CA VAL A 88 -13.84 -2.95 7.15
C VAL A 88 -12.57 -3.78 7.01
N ARG A 89 -11.84 -3.94 8.11
CA ARG A 89 -10.68 -4.81 8.16
C ARG A 89 -11.08 -6.24 7.81
N ILE A 90 -10.44 -6.80 6.79
CA ILE A 90 -10.55 -8.21 6.44
C ILE A 90 -9.25 -8.93 6.81
N GLY A 91 -9.35 -9.95 7.66
CA GLY A 91 -8.21 -10.78 8.06
C GLY A 91 -7.36 -10.26 9.23
N SER A 92 -6.33 -11.06 9.55
CA SER A 92 -5.39 -10.79 10.63
C SER A 92 -4.26 -9.87 10.17
N ALA A 93 -3.64 -9.17 11.13
CA ALA A 93 -2.47 -8.35 10.87
C ALA A 93 -1.32 -9.27 10.45
N ILE A 94 -0.61 -8.87 9.42
CA ILE A 94 0.58 -9.54 8.91
C ILE A 94 1.77 -8.68 9.30
N LEU A 95 2.79 -9.29 9.90
CA LEU A 95 4.05 -8.62 10.20
C LEU A 95 4.91 -8.62 8.95
N ILE A 96 5.41 -7.45 8.59
CA ILE A 96 6.30 -7.27 7.44
C ILE A 96 7.73 -7.27 7.96
N ARG A 97 8.57 -8.11 7.36
CA ARG A 97 9.98 -8.27 7.69
C ARG A 97 10.85 -7.68 6.59
N SER A 98 11.98 -7.08 6.96
CA SER A 98 12.99 -6.67 5.98
C SER A 98 13.56 -7.90 5.28
N GLU A 99 13.68 -7.83 3.96
CA GLU A 99 14.36 -8.88 3.19
C GLU A 99 15.87 -8.91 3.44
N GLU A 100 16.46 -7.80 3.87
CA GLU A 100 17.89 -7.70 4.16
C GLU A 100 18.24 -8.21 5.56
N THR A 101 17.47 -7.80 6.58
CA THR A 101 17.83 -8.05 7.99
C THR A 101 16.96 -9.08 8.70
N ASP A 102 15.85 -9.53 8.09
CA ASP A 102 14.79 -10.34 8.71
C ASP A 102 14.12 -9.68 9.93
N GLU A 103 14.44 -8.42 10.24
CA GLU A 103 13.82 -7.68 11.33
C GLU A 103 12.39 -7.26 10.99
N ILE A 104 11.52 -7.15 12.00
CA ILE A 104 10.16 -6.65 11.81
C ILE A 104 10.23 -5.14 11.59
N ILE A 105 9.75 -4.68 10.44
CA ILE A 105 9.82 -3.28 10.00
C ILE A 105 8.44 -2.62 9.87
N GLY A 106 7.37 -3.41 9.92
CA GLY A 106 6.01 -2.88 9.91
C GLY A 106 4.95 -3.98 10.00
N GLY A 107 3.70 -3.62 9.70
CA GLY A 107 2.62 -4.58 9.63
C GLY A 107 1.32 -3.99 9.11
N THR A 108 0.41 -4.87 8.71
CA THR A 108 -0.93 -4.49 8.23
C THR A 108 -1.90 -4.32 9.42
N SER A 109 -2.89 -3.42 9.27
CA SER A 109 -3.82 -3.01 10.32
C SER A 109 -5.27 -3.40 10.05
#